data_AF-A0A5S5CZV5-F1
#
_entry.id   AF-A0A5S5CZV5-F1
#
_cell.length_a   1.000
_cell.length_b   1.000
_cell.length_c   1.000
_cell.angle_alpha   90.00
_cell.angle_beta   90.00
_cell.angle_gamma   90.00
#
_symmetry.space_group_name_H-M   'P 1'
#
loop_
_entity.id
_entity.type
_entity.pdbx_description
1 polymer ?
#
loop_
_entity_poly.entity_id
_entity_poly.type
_entity_poly.pdbx_seq_one_letter_code
_entity_poly.pdbx_strand_id
1 'polypeptide(L)'
;MIPKKLYGGGHVRIIAPANSVLPKLTSDIIERGITRLNSLGLEVSFGKHIREVNDFKTASVRSRLTDLHEAFLDSSVDAVLALSGGTTSNLLLSHIDYRIIKENPKFICGLSDVTALLNAIYVKTGVVTYYGPHFTAIVASTDATYTLTYFRKCLMEDHSITLTPSDIFYNTPWTDTENINSGYWIINEGEAEGTVVGGNLLTFNFLQDTDYILNADDPHPADLHSGGQCCRGRQ
;
A
#
# COMPACT_ATOMS: atom_id res chain seq x y z
N MET A 1 3.54 -8.62 -13.83
CA MET A 1 3.41 -7.38 -14.60
C MET A 1 3.71 -6.20 -13.68
N ILE A 2 4.82 -5.49 -13.91
CA ILE A 2 5.21 -4.35 -13.07
C ILE A 2 4.57 -3.08 -13.65
N PRO A 3 3.84 -2.27 -12.85
CA PRO A 3 3.28 -1.00 -13.31
C PRO A 3 4.34 -0.02 -13.82
N LYS A 4 3.96 0.85 -14.75
CA LYS A 4 4.82 1.92 -15.28
C LYS A 4 5.26 2.86 -14.15
N LYS A 5 6.55 3.24 -14.16
CA LYS A 5 7.14 4.20 -13.23
C LYS A 5 6.81 5.65 -13.62
N LEU A 6 6.75 6.54 -12.63
CA LEU A 6 6.36 7.94 -12.80
C LEU A 6 7.55 8.90 -12.85
N TYR A 7 8.36 8.80 -13.91
CA TYR A 7 9.52 9.66 -14.14
C TYR A 7 9.08 11.11 -14.43
N GLY A 8 8.95 11.93 -13.40
CA GLY A 8 8.62 13.36 -13.52
C GLY A 8 7.26 13.76 -12.96
N GLY A 9 6.61 12.87 -12.21
CA GLY A 9 5.31 13.14 -11.61
C GLY A 9 4.20 12.30 -12.22
N GLY A 10 2.98 12.53 -11.75
CA GLY A 10 1.80 11.80 -12.18
C GLY A 10 0.66 11.96 -11.20
N HIS A 11 -0.50 11.44 -11.59
CA HIS A 11 -1.72 11.61 -10.84
C HIS A 11 -2.00 10.42 -9.92
N VAL A 12 -2.07 10.69 -8.62
CA VAL A 12 -2.44 9.72 -7.59
C VAL A 12 -3.89 9.92 -7.18
N ARG A 13 -4.71 8.88 -7.36
CA ARG A 13 -6.07 8.80 -6.83
C ARG A 13 -6.05 8.14 -5.46
N ILE A 14 -6.51 8.85 -4.44
CA ILE A 14 -6.71 8.29 -3.09
C ILE A 14 -8.09 7.63 -3.00
N ILE A 15 -8.17 6.37 -2.61
CA ILE A 15 -9.43 5.63 -2.41
C ILE A 15 -9.53 5.06 -0.99
N ALA A 16 -10.75 4.78 -0.50
CA ALA A 16 -10.96 4.19 0.83
C ALA A 16 -11.45 2.73 0.75
N PRO A 17 -10.57 1.74 0.46
CA PRO A 17 -10.99 0.33 0.35
C PRO A 17 -11.31 -0.31 1.72
N ALA A 18 -10.82 0.28 2.81
CA ALA A 18 -11.05 -0.13 4.18
C ALA A 18 -11.79 0.98 4.96
N ASN A 19 -11.12 1.68 5.88
CA ASN A 19 -11.74 2.81 6.59
C ASN A 19 -11.88 4.04 5.68
N SER A 20 -13.00 4.74 5.86
CA SER A 20 -13.27 6.06 5.26
C SER A 20 -12.51 7.18 5.99
N VAL A 21 -12.71 8.43 5.57
CA VAL A 21 -12.16 9.58 6.28
C VAL A 21 -12.66 9.62 7.73
N LEU A 22 -11.76 9.38 8.68
CA LEU A 22 -12.04 9.39 10.12
C LEU A 22 -11.87 10.80 10.72
N PRO A 23 -12.44 11.10 11.91
CA PRO A 23 -12.38 12.44 12.50
C PRO A 23 -10.97 13.02 12.69
N LYS A 24 -9.95 12.17 12.84
CA LYS A 24 -8.53 12.61 12.94
C LYS A 24 -7.98 13.17 11.62
N LEU A 25 -8.58 12.87 10.48
CA LEU A 25 -8.21 13.43 9.17
C LEU A 25 -8.98 14.73 8.93
N THR A 26 -8.61 15.77 9.68
CA THR A 26 -9.13 17.12 9.46
C THR A 26 -8.69 17.67 8.11
N SER A 27 -9.33 18.74 7.63
CA SER A 27 -8.95 19.39 6.38
C SER A 27 -7.47 19.79 6.34
N ASP A 28 -6.93 20.33 7.44
CA ASP A 28 -5.50 20.71 7.51
C ASP A 28 -4.56 19.51 7.43
N ILE A 29 -4.98 18.36 7.99
CA ILE A 29 -4.20 17.12 7.94
C ILE A 29 -4.25 16.53 6.51
N ILE A 30 -5.40 16.61 5.84
CA ILE A 30 -5.53 16.22 4.43
C ILE A 30 -4.66 17.12 3.55
N GLU A 31 -4.70 18.44 3.75
CA GLU A 31 -3.91 19.39 2.97
C GLU A 31 -2.41 19.17 3.15
N ARG A 32 -1.97 18.82 4.37
CA ARG A 32 -0.59 18.40 4.63
C ARG A 32 -0.19 17.19 3.80
N GLY A 33 -1.07 16.20 3.68
CA GLY A 33 -0.84 15.01 2.86
C GLY A 33 -0.75 15.32 1.38
N ILE A 34 -1.63 16.18 0.88
CA ILE A 34 -1.58 16.70 -0.49
C ILE A 34 -0.25 17.41 -0.73
N THR A 35 0.14 18.34 0.14
CA THR A 35 1.41 19.07 0.07
C THR A 35 2.62 18.13 0.03
N ARG A 36 2.62 17.07 0.86
CA ARG A 36 3.69 16.06 0.90
C ARG A 36 3.79 15.22 -0.38
N LEU A 37 2.66 14.93 -1.03
CA LEU A 37 2.66 14.21 -2.31
C LEU A 37 3.02 15.15 -3.47
N ASN A 38 2.52 16.38 -3.45
CA ASN A 38 2.85 17.42 -4.41
C ASN A 38 4.35 17.74 -4.43
N SER A 39 5.03 17.70 -3.28
CA SER A 39 6.49 17.89 -3.22
C SER A 39 7.29 16.77 -3.91
N LEU A 40 6.67 15.62 -4.19
CA LEU A 40 7.23 14.56 -5.04
C LEU A 40 6.91 14.77 -6.53
N GLY A 41 6.19 15.84 -6.89
CA GLY A 41 5.71 16.10 -8.25
C GLY A 41 4.40 15.37 -8.60
N LEU A 42 3.65 14.91 -7.60
CA LEU A 42 2.41 14.18 -7.82
C LEU A 42 1.19 15.10 -7.74
N GLU A 43 0.21 14.91 -8.60
CA GLU A 43 -1.11 15.51 -8.46
C GLU A 43 -2.02 14.58 -7.65
N VAL A 44 -2.81 15.11 -6.73
CA VAL A 44 -3.65 14.31 -5.83
C VAL A 44 -5.13 14.58 -6.09
N SER A 45 -5.90 13.50 -6.22
CA SER A 45 -7.36 13.55 -6.18
C SER A 45 -7.94 12.44 -5.32
N PHE A 46 -9.24 12.48 -5.03
CA PHE A 46 -9.89 11.55 -4.13
C PHE A 46 -11.04 10.81 -4.83
N GLY A 47 -11.28 9.57 -4.42
CA GLY A 47 -12.47 8.81 -4.77
C GLY A 47 -13.74 9.51 -4.32
N LYS A 48 -14.83 9.29 -5.05
CA LYS A 48 -16.12 9.97 -4.84
C LYS A 48 -16.72 9.62 -3.48
N HIS A 49 -16.47 8.40 -3.01
CA HIS A 49 -17.10 7.86 -1.82
C HIS A 49 -16.18 7.84 -0.59
N ILE A 50 -15.03 8.53 -0.65
CA ILE A 50 -14.04 8.49 0.42
C ILE A 50 -14.55 9.00 1.78
N ARG A 51 -15.59 9.86 1.76
CA ARG A 51 -16.25 10.43 2.95
C ARG A 51 -17.53 9.69 3.34
N GLU A 52 -18.00 8.72 2.55
CA GLU A 52 -19.13 7.88 2.92
C GLU A 52 -18.74 7.01 4.12
N VAL A 53 -19.54 7.03 5.18
CA VAL A 53 -19.19 6.35 6.43
C VAL A 53 -20.44 5.77 7.10
N ASN A 54 -20.35 4.51 7.51
CA ASN A 54 -21.35 3.83 8.34
C ASN A 54 -20.82 3.60 9.77
N ASP A 55 -21.57 2.87 10.59
CA ASP A 55 -21.22 2.58 11.99
C ASP A 55 -19.89 1.80 12.14
N PHE A 56 -19.47 1.09 11.10
CA PHE A 56 -18.18 0.38 11.03
C PHE A 56 -17.05 1.23 10.46
N LYS A 57 -17.27 2.55 10.32
CA LYS A 57 -16.27 3.53 9.86
C LYS A 57 -15.79 3.30 8.42
N THR A 58 -16.61 2.64 7.60
CA THR A 58 -16.33 2.31 6.20
C THR A 58 -17.50 2.69 5.30
N ALA A 59 -17.25 2.85 4.00
CA ALA A 59 -18.28 3.00 2.99
C ALA A 59 -18.89 1.64 2.62
N SER A 60 -20.03 1.66 1.92
CA SER A 60 -20.61 0.43 1.38
C SER A 60 -19.65 -0.30 0.44
N VAL A 61 -19.80 -1.63 0.31
CA VAL A 61 -18.99 -2.44 -0.63
C VAL A 61 -19.10 -1.87 -2.06
N ARG A 62 -20.32 -1.52 -2.48
CA ARG A 62 -20.58 -0.93 -3.81
C ARG A 62 -19.79 0.36 -4.01
N SER A 63 -19.85 1.28 -3.05
CA SER A 63 -19.16 2.57 -3.14
C SER A 63 -17.63 2.41 -3.22
N ARG A 64 -17.07 1.50 -2.43
CA ARG A 64 -15.63 1.20 -2.45
C ARG A 64 -15.18 0.54 -3.76
N LEU A 65 -16.00 -0.35 -4.32
CA LEU A 65 -15.75 -0.95 -5.63
C LEU A 65 -15.84 0.08 -6.76
N THR A 66 -16.80 1.00 -6.70
CA THR A 66 -16.90 2.11 -7.68
C THR A 66 -15.61 2.92 -7.67
N ASP A 67 -15.15 3.37 -6.49
CA ASP A 67 -13.91 4.17 -6.39
C ASP A 67 -12.68 3.39 -6.87
N LEU A 68 -12.58 2.09 -6.54
CA LEU A 68 -11.50 1.23 -7.01
C LEU A 68 -11.52 1.08 -8.54
N HIS A 69 -12.65 0.66 -9.11
CA HIS A 69 -12.76 0.44 -10.55
C HIS A 69 -12.59 1.74 -11.35
N GLU A 70 -13.17 2.85 -10.90
CA GLU A 70 -12.98 4.15 -11.54
C GLU A 70 -11.51 4.59 -11.50
N ALA A 71 -10.80 4.37 -10.39
CA ALA A 71 -9.37 4.70 -10.32
C ALA A 71 -8.53 3.89 -11.33
N PHE A 72 -8.90 2.64 -11.60
CA PHE A 72 -8.23 1.82 -12.61
C PHE A 72 -8.64 2.17 -14.05
N LEU A 73 -9.92 2.41 -14.31
CA LEU A 73 -10.44 2.77 -15.64
C LEU A 73 -10.05 4.17 -16.11
N ASP A 74 -9.85 5.11 -15.19
CA ASP A 74 -9.45 6.47 -15.50
C ASP A 74 -8.00 6.51 -16.00
N SER A 75 -7.82 6.75 -17.30
CA SER A 75 -6.50 6.81 -17.94
C SER A 75 -5.69 8.04 -17.51
N SER A 76 -6.31 9.03 -16.85
CA SER A 76 -5.59 10.15 -16.25
C SER A 76 -4.99 9.80 -14.89
N VAL A 77 -5.36 8.66 -14.29
CA VAL A 77 -4.82 8.21 -13.00
C VAL A 77 -3.65 7.26 -13.24
N ASP A 78 -2.50 7.64 -12.71
CA ASP A 78 -1.24 6.91 -12.84
C ASP A 78 -0.96 5.97 -11.66
N ALA A 79 -1.51 6.29 -10.49
CA ALA A 79 -1.34 5.51 -9.27
C ALA A 79 -2.57 5.59 -8.37
N VAL A 80 -2.78 4.53 -7.60
CA VAL A 80 -3.87 4.38 -6.63
C VAL A 80 -3.26 4.23 -5.24
N LEU A 81 -3.71 5.06 -4.29
CA LEU A 81 -3.22 5.03 -2.92
C LEU A 81 -4.41 4.80 -1.99
N ALA A 82 -4.30 3.80 -1.11
CA ALA A 82 -5.31 3.63 -0.07
C ALA A 82 -5.29 4.82 0.90
N LEU A 83 -6.45 5.24 1.38
CA LEU A 83 -6.59 6.30 2.37
C LEU A 83 -6.03 5.85 3.72
N SER A 84 -6.45 4.66 4.16
CA SER A 84 -6.18 4.11 5.48
C SER A 84 -6.35 2.59 5.47
N GLY A 85 -5.79 1.91 6.47
CA GLY A 85 -6.14 0.54 6.80
C GLY A 85 -7.53 0.43 7.46
N GLY A 86 -7.83 -0.71 8.06
CA GLY A 86 -9.12 -0.99 8.69
C GLY A 86 -9.27 -2.46 9.05
N THR A 87 -10.43 -3.04 8.78
CA THR A 87 -10.70 -4.48 9.01
C THR A 87 -11.69 -5.04 7.98
N THR A 88 -11.84 -4.39 6.82
CA THR A 88 -13.00 -4.60 5.93
C THR A 88 -12.67 -4.62 4.44
N SER A 89 -11.40 -4.49 4.06
CA SER A 89 -11.01 -4.54 2.63
C SER A 89 -11.19 -5.92 2.02
N ASN A 90 -11.10 -7.00 2.82
CA ASN A 90 -11.37 -8.37 2.39
C ASN A 90 -12.82 -8.57 1.92
N LEU A 91 -13.77 -7.75 2.39
CA LEU A 91 -15.17 -7.78 1.92
C LEU A 91 -15.32 -7.40 0.45
N LEU A 92 -14.28 -6.83 -0.17
CA LEU A 92 -14.31 -6.43 -1.58
C LEU A 92 -13.95 -7.58 -2.52
N LEU A 93 -13.17 -8.57 -2.07
CA LEU A 93 -12.42 -9.48 -2.95
C LEU A 93 -13.29 -10.27 -3.93
N SER A 94 -14.44 -10.79 -3.47
CA SER A 94 -15.39 -11.54 -4.31
C SER A 94 -16.18 -10.68 -5.30
N HIS A 95 -16.07 -9.36 -5.20
CA HIS A 95 -16.85 -8.41 -5.99
C HIS A 95 -16.00 -7.56 -6.93
N ILE A 96 -14.67 -7.66 -6.86
CA ILE A 96 -13.76 -6.95 -7.76
C ILE A 96 -13.84 -7.58 -9.15
N ASP A 97 -14.03 -6.77 -10.19
CA ASP A 97 -13.80 -7.20 -11.56
C ASP A 97 -12.30 -7.11 -11.87
N TYR A 98 -11.58 -8.19 -11.62
CA TYR A 98 -10.13 -8.25 -11.78
C TYR A 98 -9.67 -8.02 -13.23
N ARG A 99 -10.54 -8.14 -14.23
CA ARG A 99 -10.21 -7.81 -15.63
C ARG A 99 -9.91 -6.33 -15.79
N ILE A 100 -10.68 -5.45 -15.11
CA ILE A 100 -10.45 -4.00 -15.11
C ILE A 100 -9.03 -3.69 -14.65
N ILE A 101 -8.58 -4.33 -13.58
CA ILE A 101 -7.25 -4.12 -13.00
C ILE A 101 -6.16 -4.69 -13.92
N LYS A 102 -6.37 -5.91 -14.45
CA LYS A 102 -5.42 -6.59 -15.34
C LYS A 102 -5.21 -5.83 -16.67
N GLU A 103 -6.27 -5.24 -17.21
CA GLU A 103 -6.23 -4.46 -18.47
C GLU A 103 -5.70 -3.03 -18.27
N ASN A 104 -5.74 -2.51 -17.04
CA ASN A 104 -5.29 -1.16 -16.71
C ASN A 104 -4.22 -1.15 -15.60
N PRO A 105 -3.09 -1.86 -15.77
CA PRO A 105 -2.10 -2.05 -14.73
C PRO A 105 -1.48 -0.71 -14.31
N LYS A 106 -1.69 -0.31 -13.06
CA LYS A 106 -1.11 0.89 -12.46
C LYS A 106 -0.68 0.63 -11.02
N PHE A 107 0.15 1.52 -10.50
CA PHE A 107 0.68 1.40 -9.14
C PHE A 107 -0.48 1.40 -8.13
N ILE A 108 -0.50 0.45 -7.19
CA ILE A 108 -1.43 0.46 -6.06
C ILE A 108 -0.67 0.21 -4.76
N CYS A 109 -0.91 1.05 -3.75
CA CYS A 109 -0.20 1.00 -2.48
C CYS A 109 -1.11 1.15 -1.25
N GLY A 110 -0.78 0.42 -0.20
CA GLY A 110 -1.41 0.54 1.11
C GLY A 110 -0.74 -0.33 2.18
N LEU A 111 -1.15 -0.11 3.43
CA LEU A 111 -0.59 -0.74 4.63
C LEU A 111 -1.70 -1.42 5.43
N SER A 112 -1.31 -2.33 6.32
CA SER A 112 -2.21 -2.98 7.29
C SER A 112 -3.29 -3.82 6.59
N ASP A 113 -4.58 -3.59 6.88
CA ASP A 113 -5.72 -4.31 6.27
C ASP A 113 -5.70 -4.35 4.73
N VAL A 114 -5.11 -3.34 4.09
CA VAL A 114 -5.01 -3.29 2.62
C VAL A 114 -4.19 -4.48 2.08
N THR A 115 -3.42 -5.19 2.92
CA THR A 115 -2.78 -6.48 2.59
C THR A 115 -3.71 -7.46 1.87
N ALA A 116 -4.98 -7.59 2.29
CA ALA A 116 -5.91 -8.50 1.64
C ALA A 116 -6.14 -8.11 0.17
N LEU A 117 -6.37 -6.83 -0.07
CA LEU A 117 -6.58 -6.28 -1.42
C LEU A 117 -5.34 -6.43 -2.30
N LEU A 118 -4.15 -6.09 -1.78
CA LEU A 118 -2.91 -6.12 -2.56
C LEU A 118 -2.57 -7.55 -3.02
N ASN A 119 -2.60 -8.52 -2.10
CA ASN A 119 -2.30 -9.91 -2.44
C ASN A 119 -3.34 -10.49 -3.40
N ALA A 120 -4.64 -10.24 -3.17
CA ALA A 120 -5.68 -10.69 -4.07
C ALA A 120 -5.52 -10.11 -5.49
N ILE A 121 -5.20 -8.82 -5.62
CA ILE A 121 -4.92 -8.21 -6.94
C ILE A 121 -3.75 -8.93 -7.61
N TYR A 122 -2.64 -9.12 -6.88
CA TYR A 122 -1.46 -9.78 -7.44
C TYR A 122 -1.78 -11.21 -7.90
N VAL A 123 -2.45 -12.01 -7.08
CA VAL A 123 -2.83 -13.41 -7.41
C VAL A 123 -3.77 -13.46 -8.62
N LYS A 124 -4.81 -12.62 -8.66
CA LYS A 124 -5.84 -12.70 -9.71
C LYS A 124 -5.42 -12.06 -11.04
N THR A 125 -4.40 -11.20 -11.05
CA THR A 125 -4.04 -10.40 -12.23
C THR A 125 -2.58 -10.50 -12.67
N GLY A 126 -1.68 -10.90 -11.77
CA GLY A 126 -0.23 -10.81 -11.94
C GLY A 126 0.32 -9.38 -11.87
N VAL A 127 -0.50 -8.36 -11.60
CA VAL A 127 -0.05 -6.96 -11.44
C VAL A 127 0.65 -6.81 -10.09
N VAL A 128 1.89 -6.34 -10.11
CA VAL A 128 2.68 -6.10 -8.90
C VAL A 128 2.07 -4.95 -8.10
N THR A 129 1.79 -5.23 -6.83
CA THR A 129 1.22 -4.29 -5.86
C THR A 129 2.24 -3.94 -4.78
N TYR A 130 2.03 -2.84 -4.05
CA TYR A 130 3.03 -2.31 -3.11
C TYR A 130 2.49 -2.27 -1.69
N TYR A 131 3.06 -3.08 -0.79
CA TYR A 131 2.86 -2.93 0.64
C TYR A 131 3.72 -1.77 1.14
N GLY A 132 3.08 -0.63 1.42
CA GLY A 132 3.74 0.64 1.68
C GLY A 132 2.78 1.62 2.34
N PRO A 133 3.15 2.90 2.53
CA PRO A 133 2.31 3.83 3.24
C PRO A 133 0.94 3.98 2.56
N HIS A 134 -0.13 4.02 3.34
CA HIS A 134 -1.40 4.62 2.90
C HIS A 134 -1.39 6.12 3.22
N PHE A 135 -2.31 6.91 2.66
CA PHE A 135 -2.36 8.37 2.82
C PHE A 135 -2.32 8.80 4.30
N THR A 136 -3.05 8.12 5.17
CA THR A 136 -3.07 8.42 6.62
C THR A 136 -1.71 8.22 7.28
N ALA A 137 -0.90 7.24 6.85
CA ALA A 137 0.43 7.00 7.39
C ALA A 137 1.40 8.12 6.96
N ILE A 138 1.21 8.65 5.74
CA ILE A 138 1.96 9.82 5.25
C ILE A 138 1.72 11.04 6.12
N VAL A 139 0.53 11.24 6.68
CA VAL A 139 0.17 12.45 7.44
C VAL A 139 0.23 12.28 8.96
N ALA A 140 0.23 11.04 9.46
CA ALA A 140 0.21 10.77 10.89
C ALA A 140 1.55 10.99 11.60
N SER A 141 2.65 11.05 10.84
CA SER A 141 3.98 11.36 11.38
C SER A 141 4.30 12.84 11.20
N THR A 142 4.99 13.43 12.17
CA THR A 142 5.59 14.77 12.04
C THR A 142 6.69 14.78 10.99
N ASP A 143 7.56 13.77 10.98
CA ASP A 143 8.51 13.53 9.89
C ASP A 143 8.09 12.33 9.02
N ALA A 144 7.88 12.57 7.73
CA ALA A 144 7.55 11.54 6.74
C ALA A 144 8.70 11.31 5.74
N THR A 145 9.88 11.86 5.97
CA THR A 145 11.00 11.88 5.03
C THR A 145 11.40 10.47 4.61
N TYR A 146 11.74 9.60 5.56
CA TYR A 146 12.10 8.20 5.26
C TYR A 146 11.01 7.48 4.45
N THR A 147 9.76 7.60 4.90
CA THR A 147 8.60 6.98 4.24
C THR A 147 8.42 7.48 2.81
N LEU A 148 8.49 8.79 2.59
CA LEU A 148 8.33 9.41 1.27
C LEU A 148 9.53 9.11 0.35
N THR A 149 10.75 9.02 0.89
CA THR A 149 11.93 8.61 0.14
C THR A 149 11.73 7.23 -0.47
N TYR A 150 11.41 6.21 0.33
CA TYR A 150 11.23 4.85 -0.19
C TYR A 150 9.96 4.68 -1.03
N PHE A 151 8.88 5.39 -0.69
CA PHE A 151 7.70 5.46 -1.55
C PHE A 151 8.05 5.99 -2.94
N ARG A 152 8.79 7.11 -3.01
CA ARG A 152 9.25 7.71 -4.28
C ARG A 152 10.14 6.74 -5.05
N LYS A 153 11.10 6.07 -4.39
CA LYS A 153 11.96 5.06 -5.05
C LYS A 153 11.12 3.97 -5.73
N CYS A 154 10.17 3.38 -5.00
CA CYS A 154 9.29 2.35 -5.56
C CYS A 154 8.42 2.86 -6.73
N LEU A 155 7.92 4.10 -6.63
CA LEU A 155 7.00 4.68 -7.60
C LEU A 155 7.69 5.21 -8.86
N MET A 156 8.90 5.76 -8.73
CA MET A 156 9.54 6.59 -9.76
C MET A 156 10.88 6.06 -10.26
N GLU A 157 11.42 4.99 -9.68
CA GLU A 157 12.75 4.49 -10.04
C GLU A 157 12.70 3.04 -10.55
N ASP A 158 13.56 2.71 -11.52
CA ASP A 158 13.65 1.40 -12.19
C ASP A 158 14.82 0.53 -11.75
N HIS A 159 15.58 0.95 -10.75
CA HIS A 159 16.76 0.22 -10.29
C HIS A 159 16.49 -0.53 -8.99
N SER A 160 17.37 -1.46 -8.65
CA SER A 160 17.30 -2.21 -7.40
C SER A 160 17.39 -1.28 -6.20
N ILE A 161 16.41 -1.36 -5.31
CA ILE A 161 16.37 -0.56 -4.08
C ILE A 161 17.04 -1.37 -2.96
N THR A 162 18.10 -0.81 -2.37
CA THR A 162 18.63 -1.30 -1.09
C THR A 162 17.85 -0.63 0.03
N LEU A 163 17.20 -1.44 0.87
CA LEU A 163 16.54 -0.95 2.08
C LEU A 163 17.60 -0.77 3.18
N THR A 164 17.62 0.40 3.79
CA THR A 164 18.43 0.74 4.94
C THR A 164 17.51 1.10 6.10
N PRO A 165 17.88 0.84 7.37
CA PRO A 165 17.07 1.27 8.50
C PRO A 165 16.98 2.81 8.52
N SER A 166 15.86 3.34 9.02
CA SER A 166 15.77 4.76 9.39
C SER A 166 16.64 5.03 10.61
N ASP A 167 17.11 6.27 10.80
CA ASP A 167 17.86 6.64 12.02
C ASP A 167 16.96 6.71 13.26
N ILE A 168 15.71 7.15 13.05
CA ILE A 168 14.69 7.28 14.09
C ILE A 168 13.38 6.59 13.70
N PHE A 169 12.54 6.30 14.69
CA PHE A 169 11.18 5.82 14.49
C PHE A 169 10.21 6.33 15.55
N TYR A 170 8.91 6.27 15.23
CA TYR A 170 7.81 6.63 16.13
C TYR A 170 6.99 5.38 16.43
N ASN A 171 6.74 5.10 17.71
CA ASN A 171 5.95 3.93 18.12
C ASN A 171 4.46 4.07 17.82
N THR A 172 3.96 5.30 17.85
CA THR A 172 2.53 5.59 17.74
C THR A 172 2.27 6.63 16.66
N PRO A 173 1.26 6.42 15.79
CA PRO A 173 0.79 7.47 14.91
C PRO A 173 0.33 8.69 15.72
N TRP A 174 0.50 9.90 15.17
CA TRP A 174 0.07 11.16 15.77
C TRP A 174 0.84 11.56 17.04
N THR A 175 2.07 11.07 17.21
CA THR A 175 2.95 11.43 18.33
C THR A 175 4.32 11.83 17.83
N ASP A 176 4.98 12.71 18.58
CA ASP A 176 6.28 13.28 18.21
C ASP A 176 7.43 12.70 19.05
N THR A 177 7.19 11.58 19.73
CA THR A 177 8.21 10.91 20.53
C THR A 177 9.12 10.10 19.63
N GLU A 178 10.28 10.67 19.32
CA GLU A 178 11.35 10.03 18.57
C GLU A 178 12.04 8.94 19.38
N ASN A 179 12.35 7.83 18.71
CA ASN A 179 13.12 6.72 19.25
C ASN A 179 14.29 6.45 18.31
N ILE A 180 15.46 6.17 18.87
CA ILE A 180 16.65 5.83 18.09
C ILE A 180 16.50 4.41 17.56
N ASN A 181 16.74 4.23 16.26
CA ASN A 181 16.72 2.91 15.64
C ASN A 181 18.14 2.30 15.69
N SER A 182 18.26 1.12 16.30
CA SER A 182 19.54 0.38 16.34
C SER A 182 19.88 -0.37 15.04
N GLY A 183 18.99 -0.31 14.05
CA GLY A 183 19.16 -0.99 12.77
C GLY A 183 18.62 -2.42 12.79
N TYR A 184 19.09 -3.23 11.83
CA TYR A 184 18.65 -4.61 11.67
C TYR A 184 19.23 -5.53 12.74
N TRP A 185 18.43 -6.49 13.19
CA TRP A 185 18.86 -7.57 14.08
C TRP A 185 18.91 -8.87 13.29
N ILE A 186 20.04 -9.57 13.38
CA ILE A 186 20.22 -10.87 12.73
C ILE A 186 19.73 -11.95 13.69
N ILE A 187 18.56 -12.55 13.39
CA ILE A 187 18.00 -13.65 14.19
C ILE A 187 18.58 -15.00 13.76
N ASN A 188 18.71 -15.21 12.44
CA ASN A 188 19.36 -16.37 11.85
C ASN A 188 20.28 -15.89 10.74
N GLU A 189 21.49 -16.43 10.67
CA GLU A 189 22.43 -16.16 9.58
C GLU A 189 22.02 -16.93 8.33
N GLY A 190 22.25 -16.32 7.15
CA GLY A 190 21.97 -16.95 5.86
C GLY A 190 21.66 -15.95 4.76
N GLU A 191 21.44 -16.47 3.55
CA GLU A 191 21.03 -15.71 2.37
C GLU A 191 19.79 -16.36 1.73
N ALA A 192 18.87 -15.55 1.24
CA ALA A 192 17.67 -15.98 0.53
C ALA A 192 17.31 -15.00 -0.58
N GLU A 193 16.65 -15.50 -1.63
CA GLU A 193 16.04 -14.71 -2.68
C GLU A 193 14.67 -15.29 -3.05
N GLY A 194 13.73 -14.43 -3.41
CA GLY A 194 12.38 -14.86 -3.73
C GLY A 194 11.44 -13.70 -3.99
N THR A 195 10.22 -14.05 -4.37
CA THR A 195 9.14 -13.06 -4.54
C THR A 195 8.61 -12.64 -3.17
N VAL A 196 8.58 -11.34 -2.91
CA VAL A 196 8.02 -10.81 -1.67
C VAL A 196 6.49 -10.88 -1.70
N VAL A 197 5.90 -11.57 -0.73
CA VAL A 197 4.46 -11.63 -0.48
C VAL A 197 4.18 -11.37 1.00
N GLY A 198 2.94 -11.00 1.33
CA GLY A 198 2.53 -10.77 2.72
C GLY A 198 2.11 -9.34 3.03
N GLY A 199 2.59 -8.83 4.17
CA GLY A 199 2.18 -7.54 4.76
C GLY A 199 1.75 -7.71 6.21
N ASN A 200 0.54 -7.28 6.57
CA ASN A 200 0.00 -7.55 7.91
C ASN A 200 -0.31 -9.05 8.08
N LEU A 201 0.32 -9.70 9.06
CA LEU A 201 0.22 -11.15 9.25
C LEU A 201 -1.22 -11.63 9.51
N LEU A 202 -1.98 -10.92 10.35
CA LEU A 202 -3.36 -11.31 10.67
C LEU A 202 -4.27 -11.20 9.43
N THR A 203 -4.15 -10.09 8.71
CA THR A 203 -4.90 -9.89 7.46
C THR A 203 -4.49 -10.91 6.39
N PHE A 204 -3.20 -11.20 6.26
CA PHE A 204 -2.70 -12.16 5.28
C PHE A 204 -3.24 -13.58 5.55
N ASN A 205 -3.37 -13.96 6.83
CA ASN A 205 -3.96 -15.25 7.21
C ASN A 205 -5.42 -15.40 6.79
N PHE A 206 -6.19 -14.31 6.64
CA PHE A 206 -7.57 -14.39 6.14
C PHE A 206 -7.67 -14.85 4.68
N LEU A 207 -6.57 -14.88 3.95
CA LEU A 207 -6.53 -15.34 2.55
C LEU A 207 -6.28 -16.84 2.43
N GLN A 208 -5.84 -17.51 3.50
CA GLN A 208 -5.59 -18.95 3.49
C GLN A 208 -6.87 -19.71 3.12
N ASP A 209 -6.72 -20.76 2.31
CA ASP A 209 -7.81 -21.57 1.78
C ASP A 209 -8.84 -20.81 0.92
N THR A 210 -8.42 -19.69 0.32
CA THR A 210 -9.21 -18.92 -0.65
C THR A 210 -8.50 -18.79 -1.99
N ASP A 211 -9.24 -18.39 -3.04
CA ASP A 211 -8.67 -18.10 -4.37
C ASP A 211 -7.79 -16.82 -4.42
N TYR A 212 -7.47 -16.22 -3.28
CA TYR A 212 -6.79 -14.92 -3.16
C TYR A 212 -5.39 -15.00 -2.52
N ILE A 213 -4.90 -16.20 -2.20
CA ILE A 213 -3.55 -16.42 -1.69
C ILE A 213 -2.67 -17.05 -2.77
N LEU A 214 -1.36 -16.74 -2.77
CA LEU A 214 -0.42 -17.52 -3.56
C LEU A 214 -0.22 -18.89 -2.91
N ASN A 215 -0.43 -19.94 -3.69
CA ASN A 215 -0.09 -21.29 -3.25
C ASN A 215 1.39 -21.55 -3.48
N ALA A 216 2.00 -22.34 -2.59
CA ALA A 216 3.40 -22.76 -2.73
C ALA A 216 3.66 -23.53 -4.04
N ASP A 217 2.62 -24.13 -4.61
CA ASP A 217 2.65 -24.93 -5.84
C ASP A 217 2.28 -24.14 -7.10
N ASP A 218 1.99 -22.83 -7.00
CA ASP A 218 1.72 -22.01 -8.19
C ASP A 218 2.98 -21.86 -9.04
N PRO A 219 2.89 -21.95 -10.38
CA PRO A 219 4.03 -22.02 -11.29
C PRO A 219 4.88 -20.74 -11.38
N HIS A 220 4.62 -19.74 -10.54
CA HIS A 220 5.52 -18.61 -10.32
C HIS A 220 6.47 -18.96 -9.17
N PRO A 221 7.79 -19.03 -9.41
CA PRO A 221 8.74 -19.48 -8.39
C PRO A 221 8.70 -18.51 -7.21
N ALA A 222 8.09 -18.94 -6.10
CA ALA A 222 8.06 -18.20 -4.86
C ALA A 222 8.37 -19.15 -3.72
N ASP A 223 9.61 -19.10 -3.23
CA ASP A 223 9.87 -19.46 -1.84
C ASP A 223 9.09 -18.48 -0.96
N LEU A 224 7.99 -18.98 -0.38
CA LEU A 224 7.09 -18.20 0.46
C LEU A 224 7.76 -17.93 1.81
N HIS A 225 8.16 -16.68 2.03
CA HIS A 225 8.52 -16.18 3.36
C HIS A 225 7.49 -15.15 3.83
N SER A 226 6.75 -15.47 4.89
CA SER A 226 5.94 -14.47 5.60
C SER A 226 6.87 -13.41 6.19
N GLY A 227 6.78 -12.17 5.70
CA GLY A 227 7.72 -11.09 6.00
C GLY A 227 7.85 -10.74 7.49
N GLY A 228 8.82 -11.37 8.16
CA GLY A 228 9.81 -10.63 8.93
C GLY A 228 10.87 -10.16 7.94
N GLN A 229 11.11 -8.85 7.87
CA GLN A 229 11.98 -8.23 6.87
C GLN A 229 13.35 -8.90 6.79
N CYS A 230 13.62 -9.65 5.72
CA CYS A 230 14.96 -10.10 5.36
C CYS A 230 15.61 -9.00 4.50
N CYS A 231 16.22 -8.01 5.17
CA CYS A 231 16.91 -6.92 4.48
C CYS A 231 18.37 -7.28 4.23
N ARG A 232 18.76 -7.21 2.95
CA ARG A 232 20.16 -7.30 2.49
C ARG A 232 20.97 -6.11 3.04
N GLY A 233 22.06 -6.40 3.76
CA GLY A 233 23.19 -5.48 3.89
C GLY A 233 24.40 -6.14 3.23
N ARG A 234 24.92 -5.57 2.13
CA ARG A 234 26.27 -5.90 1.67
C ARG A 234 27.25 -5.02 2.43
N GLN A 235 28.27 -5.64 3.02
CA GLN A 235 29.51 -4.95 3.42
C GLN A 235 30.32 -4.57 2.19
#